data_AF-A0A7M3MU65-F1
#
_entry.id   AF-A0A7M3MU65-F1
#
_cell.length_a   1.000
_cell.length_b   1.000
_cell.length_c   1.000
_cell.angle_alpha   90.00
_cell.angle_beta   90.00
_cell.angle_gamma   90.00
#
_symmetry.space_group_name_H-M   'P 1'
#
loop_
_entity.id
_entity.type
_entity.pdbx_description
1 polymer ?
#
loop_
_entity_poly.entity_id
_entity_poly.type
_entity_poly.pdbx_seq_one_letter_code
_entity_poly.pdbx_strand_id
1 'polypeptide(L)'
;MRALGAVLSTITLPAPTITSATCAVGPVGSDGCRACLDTCPYDAIGLRNRPDGVEMRIDANLCQRCGACSGVCPTSSIERPFLPAEELVTLVADRAADVRDGVLAITCEASQGRVAREVGVDAVVVVPSLLILDETILLAALGAGARGLVLVGCLACTHDRPRILLDPLTVTRTVVDDPRRVAFVEDVGSAAPLRHALERMGSLTRLPVRVTIEDRRRLATAHDRRERLRILLPRFGDEAIAPVAATGFGHIVLDRSACVACGACAIACPTDTLQLDGSVASLSVTDLDCVGCNACVAACPDDALTLEPAVPIGAGAMERRILLTDESVACRACGEQYAPQRLLAHARWTLEEAGLDPDEPRFQLGVCPDCRVASARHDPATALHAAPRQCACAGEGGTCGEGATTCACGGGPGACCGGADAGEPAGVGTGMDRRSFLKGAMTTAAAGAVLPLLPTGRAAYAEDAPVIVPGRLGMVIDLERCIGCHACTNVCKAENNVP
;
A
#
# COMPACT_ATOMS: atom_id res chain seq x y z
N MET A 1 -7.73 -34.75 32.31
CA MET A 1 -7.16 -35.00 30.96
C MET A 1 -7.54 -33.94 29.92
N ARG A 2 -8.66 -33.19 30.03
CA ARG A 2 -9.00 -32.10 29.07
C ARG A 2 -8.15 -30.82 29.19
N ALA A 3 -7.59 -30.53 30.37
CA ALA A 3 -6.75 -29.35 30.60
C ALA A 3 -5.35 -29.44 29.96
N LEU A 4 -4.78 -30.65 29.81
CA LEU A 4 -3.51 -30.84 29.09
C LEU A 4 -3.68 -30.71 27.57
N GLY A 5 -4.87 -31.00 27.02
CA GLY A 5 -5.15 -30.90 25.59
C GLY A 5 -5.17 -29.46 25.06
N ALA A 6 -5.70 -28.51 25.84
CA ALA A 6 -5.72 -27.09 25.47
C ALA A 6 -4.34 -26.42 25.60
N VAL A 7 -3.50 -26.90 26.53
CA VAL A 7 -2.12 -26.42 26.71
C VAL A 7 -1.18 -26.99 25.63
N LEU A 8 -1.37 -28.26 25.22
CA LEU A 8 -0.63 -28.85 24.10
C LEU A 8 -1.06 -28.28 22.73
N SER A 9 -2.33 -27.87 22.58
CA SER A 9 -2.82 -27.23 21.36
C SER A 9 -2.48 -25.74 21.26
N THR A 10 -1.80 -25.13 22.24
CA THR A 10 -1.32 -23.73 22.15
C THR A 10 0.17 -23.65 21.83
N ILE A 11 0.95 -24.68 22.16
CA ILE A 11 2.40 -24.77 21.89
C ILE A 11 2.72 -25.14 20.42
N THR A 12 1.78 -25.74 19.69
CA THR A 12 1.99 -26.29 18.33
C THR A 12 1.35 -25.50 17.20
N LEU A 13 0.61 -24.45 17.51
CA LEU A 13 0.00 -23.61 16.49
C LEU A 13 1.13 -22.84 15.75
N PRO A 14 1.01 -22.46 14.47
CA PRO A 14 1.99 -21.61 13.79
C PRO A 14 1.75 -20.12 14.08
N ALA A 15 2.81 -19.31 14.13
CA ALA A 15 2.66 -17.86 14.30
C ALA A 15 1.95 -17.24 13.07
N PRO A 16 1.35 -16.04 13.18
CA PRO A 16 0.85 -15.31 12.02
C PRO A 16 1.94 -15.10 10.97
N THR A 17 1.55 -15.03 9.70
CA THR A 17 2.45 -14.81 8.57
C THR A 17 2.23 -13.43 7.98
N ILE A 18 3.29 -12.85 7.42
CA ILE A 18 3.22 -11.55 6.73
C ILE A 18 3.42 -11.78 5.23
N THR A 19 2.42 -11.42 4.44
CA THR A 19 2.48 -11.45 2.98
C THR A 19 3.22 -10.20 2.49
N SER A 20 4.48 -10.36 2.10
CA SER A 20 5.35 -9.24 1.72
C SER A 20 4.81 -8.42 0.55
N ALA A 21 4.09 -9.06 -0.39
CA ALA A 21 3.58 -8.39 -1.59
C ALA A 21 2.52 -7.31 -1.31
N THR A 22 1.82 -7.38 -0.19
CA THR A 22 0.80 -6.37 0.19
C THR A 22 1.26 -5.50 1.37
N CYS A 23 2.45 -5.74 1.91
CA CYS A 23 2.95 -5.06 3.10
C CYS A 23 3.44 -3.65 2.77
N ALA A 24 2.84 -2.64 3.41
CA ALA A 24 3.17 -1.24 3.17
C ALA A 24 4.41 -0.72 3.94
N VAL A 25 5.30 -1.60 4.43
CA VAL A 25 6.55 -1.19 5.12
C VAL A 25 7.53 -0.47 4.19
N GLY A 26 7.32 -0.57 2.88
CA GLY A 26 8.07 0.16 1.86
C GLY A 26 9.44 -0.47 1.51
N PRO A 27 10.08 -0.01 0.42
CA PRO A 27 11.45 -0.34 0.08
C PRO A 27 12.46 0.28 1.07
N VAL A 28 13.76 -0.06 0.94
CA VAL A 28 14.81 0.50 1.79
C VAL A 28 14.82 2.02 1.70
N GLY A 29 14.92 2.67 2.86
CA GLY A 29 15.11 4.12 2.97
C GLY A 29 13.87 4.99 2.87
N SER A 30 12.70 4.43 2.53
CA SER A 30 11.43 5.15 2.67
C SER A 30 10.88 4.98 4.09
N ASP A 31 10.31 6.02 4.70
CA ASP A 31 9.35 5.81 5.78
C ASP A 31 8.14 5.03 5.26
N GLY A 32 7.78 3.95 5.95
CA GLY A 32 6.68 3.07 5.58
C GLY A 32 5.80 2.72 6.77
N CYS A 33 4.75 1.93 6.55
CA CYS A 33 3.82 1.54 7.61
C CYS A 33 4.51 0.68 8.67
N ARG A 34 4.52 1.16 9.93
CA ARG A 34 5.08 0.47 11.11
C ARG A 34 4.03 0.05 12.14
N ALA A 35 2.74 0.19 11.84
CA ALA A 35 1.63 -0.08 12.77
C ALA A 35 1.73 -1.40 13.56
N CYS A 36 2.07 -2.50 12.90
CA CYS A 36 2.17 -3.81 13.57
C CYS A 36 3.41 -3.93 14.47
N LEU A 37 4.52 -3.28 14.11
CA LEU A 37 5.72 -3.16 14.92
C LEU A 37 5.39 -2.37 16.19
N ASP A 38 4.80 -1.18 16.02
CA ASP A 38 4.52 -0.24 17.11
C ASP A 38 3.46 -0.76 18.10
N THR A 39 2.55 -1.63 17.66
CA THR A 39 1.49 -2.19 18.52
C THR A 39 1.91 -3.44 19.29
N CYS A 40 3.01 -4.12 18.92
CA CYS A 40 3.33 -5.44 19.44
C CYS A 40 3.78 -5.36 20.92
N PRO A 41 3.01 -5.88 21.89
CA PRO A 41 3.38 -5.75 23.32
C PRO A 41 4.46 -6.76 23.76
N TYR A 42 4.98 -7.55 22.82
CA TYR A 42 5.93 -8.64 23.07
C TYR A 42 7.21 -8.47 22.27
N ASP A 43 7.36 -7.35 21.55
CA ASP A 43 8.50 -7.09 20.66
C ASP A 43 8.77 -8.25 19.68
N ALA A 44 7.72 -8.97 19.31
CA ALA A 44 7.80 -10.14 18.45
C ALA A 44 7.85 -9.77 16.97
N ILE A 45 7.77 -8.49 16.63
CA ILE A 45 7.82 -7.99 15.26
C ILE A 45 9.09 -7.18 15.10
N GLY A 46 9.80 -7.40 14.01
CA GLY A 46 11.04 -6.69 13.72
C GLY A 46 11.21 -6.42 12.22
N LEU A 47 12.12 -5.50 11.92
CA LEU A 47 12.53 -5.17 10.56
C LEU A 47 13.81 -5.93 10.20
N ARG A 48 13.85 -6.48 8.99
CA ARG A 48 15.04 -7.08 8.42
C ARG A 48 15.39 -6.38 7.12
N ASN A 49 16.62 -5.90 7.02
CA ASN A 49 17.14 -5.34 5.77
C ASN A 49 17.30 -6.44 4.71
N ARG A 50 16.90 -6.13 3.49
CA ARG A 50 17.14 -6.92 2.29
C ARG A 50 17.80 -6.04 1.23
N PRO A 51 18.49 -6.62 0.23
CA PRO A 51 19.09 -5.84 -0.85
C PRO A 51 18.09 -5.00 -1.67
N ASP A 52 16.82 -5.38 -1.65
CA ASP A 52 15.71 -4.80 -2.42
C ASP A 52 14.66 -4.07 -1.55
N GLY A 53 14.81 -4.08 -0.22
CA GLY A 53 13.76 -3.55 0.65
C GLY A 53 13.98 -3.76 2.13
N VAL A 54 13.01 -3.31 2.92
CA VAL A 54 12.86 -3.74 4.31
C VAL A 54 11.76 -4.80 4.37
N GLU A 55 11.97 -5.85 5.16
CA GLU A 55 10.99 -6.90 5.40
C GLU A 55 10.54 -6.86 6.85
N MET A 56 9.22 -6.83 7.07
CA MET A 56 8.62 -7.09 8.38
C MET A 56 8.63 -8.60 8.68
N ARG A 57 9.09 -9.00 9.87
CA ARG A 57 9.14 -10.41 10.30
C ARG A 57 8.54 -10.58 11.69
N ILE A 58 7.94 -11.75 11.91
CA ILE A 58 7.45 -12.18 13.22
C ILE A 58 8.41 -13.23 13.80
N ASP A 59 8.95 -12.97 14.98
CA ASP A 59 9.64 -13.97 15.78
C ASP A 59 8.61 -14.88 16.46
N ALA A 60 8.53 -16.12 15.99
CA ALA A 60 7.60 -17.12 16.50
C ALA A 60 7.86 -17.51 17.96
N ASN A 61 9.07 -17.29 18.49
CA ASN A 61 9.42 -17.59 19.88
C ASN A 61 8.93 -16.51 20.85
N LEU A 62 8.86 -15.26 20.40
CA LEU A 62 8.35 -14.14 21.19
C LEU A 62 6.83 -13.97 21.03
N CYS A 63 6.29 -14.37 19.88
CA CYS A 63 4.89 -14.17 19.52
C CYS A 63 3.92 -14.96 20.43
N GLN A 64 3.11 -14.24 21.21
CA GLN A 64 2.03 -14.81 22.02
C GLN A 64 0.71 -15.00 21.26
N ARG A 65 0.69 -14.75 19.94
CA ARG A 65 -0.48 -14.99 19.05
C ARG A 65 -1.74 -14.20 19.42
N CYS A 66 -1.57 -13.06 20.08
CA CYS A 66 -2.69 -12.23 20.53
C CYS A 66 -3.47 -11.55 19.38
N GLY A 67 -2.87 -11.51 18.18
CA GLY A 67 -3.44 -10.94 16.95
C GLY A 67 -3.57 -9.42 16.92
N ALA A 68 -2.91 -8.70 17.83
CA ALA A 68 -2.84 -7.22 17.79
C ALA A 68 -2.31 -6.72 16.44
N CYS A 69 -1.27 -7.36 15.91
CA CYS A 69 -0.69 -7.01 14.62
C CYS A 69 -1.69 -7.14 13.46
N SER A 70 -2.49 -8.20 13.43
CA SER A 70 -3.52 -8.36 12.40
C SER A 70 -4.68 -7.37 12.56
N GLY A 71 -5.05 -7.00 13.79
CA GLY A 71 -6.11 -6.02 14.04
C GLY A 71 -5.73 -4.61 13.61
N VAL A 72 -4.45 -4.23 13.72
CA VAL A 72 -3.99 -2.89 13.29
C VAL A 72 -3.55 -2.83 11.83
N CYS A 73 -3.28 -3.96 11.17
CA CYS A 73 -2.74 -3.99 9.82
C CYS A 73 -3.72 -3.35 8.81
N PRO A 74 -3.38 -2.21 8.18
CA PRO A 74 -4.31 -1.52 7.30
C PRO A 74 -4.45 -2.18 5.92
N THR A 75 -3.42 -2.90 5.49
CA THR A 75 -3.35 -3.61 4.20
C THR A 75 -3.75 -5.08 4.28
N SER A 76 -4.14 -5.55 5.47
CA SER A 76 -4.46 -6.97 5.73
C SER A 76 -3.35 -7.95 5.33
N SER A 77 -2.09 -7.52 5.33
CA SER A 77 -0.93 -8.37 5.01
C SER A 77 -0.61 -9.43 6.05
N ILE A 78 -1.23 -9.36 7.23
CA ILE A 78 -0.97 -10.29 8.34
C ILE A 78 -2.09 -11.32 8.40
N GLU A 79 -1.76 -12.54 8.01
CA GLU A 79 -2.68 -13.67 7.99
C GLU A 79 -2.59 -14.43 9.31
N ARG A 80 -3.75 -14.63 9.94
CA ARG A 80 -3.87 -15.43 11.15
C ARG A 80 -4.19 -16.87 10.75
N PRO A 81 -3.45 -17.86 11.27
CA PRO A 81 -3.72 -19.28 10.99
C PRO A 81 -4.99 -19.81 11.66
N PHE A 82 -5.56 -19.06 12.61
CA PHE A 82 -6.79 -19.42 13.31
C PHE A 82 -7.75 -18.24 13.29
N LEU A 83 -9.00 -18.54 12.94
CA LEU A 83 -10.07 -17.57 12.80
C LEU A 83 -9.62 -16.38 11.92
N PRO A 84 -9.35 -16.60 10.61
CA PRO A 84 -9.01 -15.53 9.66
C PRO A 84 -10.02 -14.38 9.70
N ALA A 85 -9.64 -13.23 9.17
CA ALA A 85 -10.46 -12.02 9.30
C ALA A 85 -11.83 -12.18 8.61
N GLU A 86 -11.87 -12.82 7.45
CA GLU A 86 -13.09 -13.12 6.68
C GLU A 86 -14.05 -14.07 7.44
N GLU A 87 -13.51 -15.08 8.12
CA GLU A 87 -14.30 -15.99 8.96
C GLU A 87 -14.85 -15.25 10.18
N LEU A 88 -14.04 -14.39 10.81
CA LEU A 88 -14.45 -13.59 11.95
C LEU A 88 -15.54 -12.58 11.60
N VAL A 89 -15.40 -11.88 10.46
CA VAL A 89 -16.42 -10.95 9.95
C VAL A 89 -17.75 -11.68 9.74
N THR A 90 -17.71 -12.85 9.11
CA THR A 90 -18.90 -13.68 8.86
C THR A 90 -19.53 -14.14 10.17
N LEU A 91 -18.75 -14.71 11.09
CA LEU A 91 -19.21 -15.15 12.41
C LEU A 91 -19.90 -14.04 13.19
N VAL A 92 -19.29 -12.85 13.24
CA VAL A 92 -19.83 -11.70 13.96
C VAL A 92 -21.09 -11.17 13.29
N ALA A 93 -21.11 -11.08 11.96
CA ALA A 93 -22.27 -10.62 11.20
C ALA A 93 -23.47 -11.57 11.34
N ASP A 94 -23.25 -12.88 11.22
CA ASP A 94 -24.31 -13.88 11.37
C ASP A 94 -24.89 -13.84 12.79
N ARG A 95 -24.02 -13.76 13.81
CA ARG A 95 -24.51 -13.67 15.18
C ARG A 95 -25.25 -12.36 15.46
N ALA A 96 -24.80 -11.25 14.88
CA ALA A 96 -25.50 -9.98 14.96
C ALA A 96 -26.89 -10.03 14.28
N ALA A 97 -27.02 -10.79 13.18
CA ALA A 97 -28.28 -10.99 12.50
C ALA A 97 -29.28 -11.79 13.36
N ASP A 98 -28.80 -12.78 14.14
CA ASP A 98 -29.63 -13.61 15.01
C ASP A 98 -30.22 -12.81 16.20
N VAL A 99 -29.43 -11.94 16.83
CA VAL A 99 -29.89 -11.12 17.97
C VAL A 99 -30.79 -9.95 17.57
N ARG A 100 -30.85 -9.63 16.27
CA ARG A 100 -31.65 -8.60 15.58
C ARG A 100 -32.23 -7.47 16.45
N ASP A 101 -31.77 -6.25 16.23
CA ASP A 101 -32.18 -5.06 17.00
C ASP A 101 -31.87 -5.17 18.52
N GLY A 102 -31.13 -6.20 18.94
CA GLY A 102 -30.54 -6.39 20.27
C GLY A 102 -29.07 -5.99 20.34
N VAL A 103 -28.46 -6.11 21.52
CA VAL A 103 -27.04 -5.82 21.74
C VAL A 103 -26.23 -7.10 21.61
N LEU A 104 -25.19 -7.08 20.77
CA LEU A 104 -24.21 -8.15 20.68
C LEU A 104 -23.04 -7.88 21.62
N ALA A 105 -22.62 -8.87 22.39
CA ALA A 105 -21.39 -8.79 23.19
C ALA A 105 -20.26 -9.57 22.51
N ILE A 106 -19.08 -8.95 22.40
CA ILE A 106 -17.85 -9.64 21.99
C ILE A 106 -16.90 -9.69 23.20
N THR A 107 -16.41 -10.87 23.53
CA THR A 107 -15.58 -11.12 24.70
C THR A 107 -14.54 -12.19 24.41
N CYS A 108 -13.54 -12.35 25.28
CA CYS A 108 -12.70 -13.55 25.27
C CYS A 108 -13.25 -14.64 26.21
N GLU A 109 -12.65 -15.82 26.11
CA GLU A 109 -13.02 -17.01 26.89
C GLU A 109 -13.02 -16.76 28.41
N ALA A 110 -12.12 -15.91 28.89
CA ALA A 110 -11.99 -15.58 30.31
C ALA A 110 -13.25 -14.91 30.89
N SER A 111 -13.94 -14.07 30.11
CA SER A 111 -15.14 -13.36 30.57
C SER A 111 -16.46 -13.94 30.03
N GLN A 112 -16.41 -14.95 29.16
CA GLN A 112 -17.58 -15.49 28.46
C GLN A 112 -18.73 -15.87 29.40
N GLY A 113 -18.44 -16.58 30.49
CA GLY A 113 -19.46 -17.14 31.37
C GLY A 113 -20.18 -16.07 32.20
N ARG A 114 -19.56 -14.90 32.37
CA ARG A 114 -20.20 -13.76 33.03
C ARG A 114 -20.99 -12.93 32.04
N VAL A 115 -20.38 -12.62 30.89
CA VAL A 115 -21.04 -11.85 29.82
C VAL A 115 -22.32 -12.57 29.39
N ALA A 116 -22.26 -13.89 29.16
CA ALA A 116 -23.42 -14.69 28.76
C ALA A 116 -24.55 -14.71 29.81
N ARG A 117 -24.25 -14.49 31.11
CA ARG A 117 -25.29 -14.36 32.15
C ARG A 117 -26.05 -13.04 32.08
N GLU A 118 -25.41 -11.99 31.58
CA GLU A 118 -26.01 -10.65 31.49
C GLU A 118 -26.72 -10.42 30.15
N VAL A 119 -26.14 -10.88 29.03
CA VAL A 119 -26.71 -10.67 27.69
C VAL A 119 -27.42 -11.89 27.09
N GLY A 120 -27.26 -13.06 27.68
CA GLY A 120 -27.72 -14.34 27.12
C GLY A 120 -26.68 -14.98 26.19
N VAL A 121 -26.61 -16.32 26.20
CA VAL A 121 -25.60 -17.09 25.45
C VAL A 121 -25.66 -16.81 23.95
N ASP A 122 -26.87 -16.66 23.42
CA ASP A 122 -27.11 -16.40 22.00
C ASP A 122 -26.69 -14.98 21.57
N ALA A 123 -26.36 -14.09 22.52
CA ALA A 123 -25.89 -12.73 22.24
C ALA A 123 -24.39 -12.54 22.50
N VAL A 124 -23.61 -13.62 22.56
CA VAL A 124 -22.16 -13.56 22.80
C VAL A 124 -21.37 -14.16 21.65
N VAL A 125 -20.42 -13.39 21.11
CA VAL A 125 -19.31 -13.90 20.30
C VAL A 125 -18.07 -13.99 21.18
N VAL A 126 -17.47 -15.18 21.22
CA VAL A 126 -16.22 -15.41 21.94
C VAL A 126 -15.07 -15.41 20.95
N VAL A 127 -14.11 -14.51 21.15
CA VAL A 127 -12.89 -14.40 20.34
C VAL A 127 -11.66 -14.79 21.16
N PRO A 128 -10.57 -15.29 20.54
CA PRO A 128 -9.32 -15.57 21.25
C PRO A 128 -8.77 -14.35 21.98
N SER A 129 -8.91 -13.17 21.37
CA SER A 129 -8.46 -11.89 21.91
C SER A 129 -9.28 -10.78 21.29
N LEU A 130 -9.65 -9.75 22.06
CA LEU A 130 -10.29 -8.56 21.50
C LEU A 130 -9.36 -7.78 20.56
N LEU A 131 -8.04 -7.97 20.65
CA LEU A 131 -7.06 -7.23 19.84
C LEU A 131 -7.08 -7.62 18.37
N ILE A 132 -7.80 -8.68 18.00
CA ILE A 132 -7.99 -9.08 16.61
C ILE A 132 -9.08 -8.26 15.92
N LEU A 133 -9.82 -7.45 16.68
CA LEU A 133 -10.95 -6.67 16.18
C LEU A 133 -10.44 -5.36 15.56
N ASP A 134 -10.91 -5.10 14.36
CA ASP A 134 -10.78 -3.84 13.65
C ASP A 134 -12.18 -3.23 13.44
N GLU A 135 -12.26 -1.99 12.98
CA GLU A 135 -13.52 -1.29 12.74
C GLU A 135 -14.42 -1.99 11.72
N THR A 136 -13.87 -2.76 10.77
CA THR A 136 -14.65 -3.44 9.74
C THR A 136 -15.48 -4.57 10.34
N ILE A 137 -14.93 -5.25 11.34
CA ILE A 137 -15.66 -6.28 12.11
C ILE A 137 -16.79 -5.64 12.93
N LEU A 138 -16.53 -4.50 13.57
CA LEU A 138 -17.54 -3.80 14.38
C LEU A 138 -18.68 -3.25 13.50
N LEU A 139 -18.33 -2.62 12.38
CA LEU A 139 -19.28 -2.10 11.40
C LEU A 139 -20.06 -3.23 10.72
N ALA A 140 -19.45 -4.38 10.44
CA ALA A 140 -20.17 -5.54 9.91
C ALA A 140 -21.23 -6.06 10.90
N ALA A 141 -20.93 -6.10 12.20
CA ALA A 141 -21.89 -6.48 13.23
C ALA A 141 -23.11 -5.53 13.26
N LEU A 142 -22.85 -4.23 13.31
CA LEU A 142 -23.90 -3.21 13.32
C LEU A 142 -24.73 -3.25 12.04
N GLY A 143 -24.04 -3.35 10.89
CA GLY A 143 -24.64 -3.45 9.57
C GLY A 143 -25.47 -4.71 9.37
N ALA A 144 -25.15 -5.82 10.06
CA ALA A 144 -25.96 -7.04 10.04
C ALA A 144 -27.26 -6.92 10.85
N GLY A 145 -27.40 -5.89 11.70
CA GLY A 145 -28.63 -5.56 12.40
C GLY A 145 -28.53 -5.52 13.92
N ALA A 146 -27.32 -5.58 14.50
CA ALA A 146 -27.14 -5.35 15.94
C ALA A 146 -27.47 -3.88 16.27
N ARG A 147 -28.30 -3.65 17.31
CA ARG A 147 -28.61 -2.30 17.80
C ARG A 147 -27.37 -1.64 18.40
N GLY A 148 -26.56 -2.44 19.09
CA GLY A 148 -25.30 -2.02 19.67
C GLY A 148 -24.36 -3.19 19.85
N LEU A 149 -23.10 -2.85 20.07
CA LEU A 149 -21.99 -3.77 20.25
C LEU A 149 -21.26 -3.40 21.53
N VAL A 150 -21.11 -4.37 22.43
CA VAL A 150 -20.33 -4.19 23.66
C VAL A 150 -19.11 -5.11 23.64
N LEU A 151 -17.92 -4.53 23.64
CA LEU A 151 -16.66 -5.24 23.77
C LEU A 151 -16.35 -5.37 25.27
N VAL A 152 -16.25 -6.59 25.78
CA VAL A 152 -16.00 -6.84 27.20
C VAL A 152 -14.60 -7.40 27.41
N GLY A 153 -13.69 -6.55 27.89
CA GLY A 153 -12.32 -6.92 28.26
C GLY A 153 -12.24 -7.48 29.69
N CYS A 154 -11.07 -8.00 30.10
CA CYS A 154 -10.82 -8.42 31.49
C CYS A 154 -9.52 -7.81 32.02
N LEU A 155 -9.44 -7.57 33.33
CA LEU A 155 -8.25 -7.06 34.02
C LEU A 155 -7.06 -8.02 34.00
N ALA A 156 -7.31 -9.32 33.83
CA ALA A 156 -6.26 -10.34 33.82
C ALA A 156 -5.46 -10.39 32.51
N CYS A 157 -5.78 -9.52 31.54
CA CYS A 157 -5.14 -9.56 30.23
C CYS A 157 -3.85 -8.73 30.22
N THR A 158 -2.74 -9.37 29.85
CA THR A 158 -1.38 -8.79 29.85
C THR A 158 -1.07 -7.89 28.67
N HIS A 159 -2.08 -7.44 27.93
CA HIS A 159 -1.91 -6.64 26.72
C HIS A 159 -2.29 -5.20 27.04
N ASP A 160 -1.61 -4.21 26.45
CA ASP A 160 -1.80 -2.75 26.70
C ASP A 160 -3.22 -2.26 26.34
N ARG A 161 -4.21 -2.72 27.12
CA ARG A 161 -5.62 -2.41 27.02
C ARG A 161 -5.91 -1.16 27.87
N PRO A 162 -6.83 -0.29 27.43
CA PRO A 162 -7.61 -0.35 26.19
C PRO A 162 -6.93 0.27 24.96
N ARG A 163 -5.66 0.70 25.03
CA ARG A 163 -5.02 1.54 24.01
C ARG A 163 -5.14 0.97 22.59
N ILE A 164 -4.87 -0.32 22.40
CA ILE A 164 -4.94 -0.98 21.09
C ILE A 164 -6.36 -0.98 20.49
N LEU A 165 -7.41 -0.92 21.33
CA LEU A 165 -8.81 -0.90 20.86
C LEU A 165 -9.33 0.52 20.61
N LEU A 166 -8.58 1.57 20.97
CA LEU A 166 -9.04 2.95 20.84
C LEU A 166 -9.31 3.32 19.38
N ASP A 167 -8.42 2.94 18.47
CA ASP A 167 -8.54 3.30 17.06
C ASP A 167 -9.78 2.66 16.39
N PRO A 168 -9.98 1.33 16.44
CA PRO A 168 -11.20 0.70 15.92
C PRO A 168 -12.49 1.30 16.51
N LEU A 169 -12.51 1.55 17.83
CA LEU A 169 -13.65 2.14 18.52
C LEU A 169 -13.90 3.57 18.06
N THR A 170 -12.85 4.37 17.87
CA THR A 170 -12.94 5.76 17.43
C THR A 170 -13.49 5.81 16.01
N VAL A 171 -12.91 5.05 15.08
CA VAL A 171 -13.39 4.98 13.70
C VAL A 171 -14.83 4.53 13.64
N THR A 172 -15.21 3.45 14.34
CA THR A 172 -16.59 2.96 14.32
C THR A 172 -17.56 3.98 14.91
N ARG A 173 -17.22 4.64 16.04
CA ARG A 173 -18.07 5.67 16.67
C ARG A 173 -18.29 6.88 15.79
N THR A 174 -17.30 7.22 14.96
CA THR A 174 -17.38 8.33 14.02
C THR A 174 -18.28 8.01 12.82
N VAL A 175 -18.25 6.76 12.35
CA VAL A 175 -19.01 6.33 11.17
C VAL A 175 -20.49 6.11 11.47
N VAL A 176 -20.83 5.63 12.67
CA VAL A 176 -22.21 5.28 13.03
C VAL A 176 -23.06 6.50 13.38
N ASP A 177 -24.38 6.38 13.25
CA ASP A 177 -25.35 7.46 13.53
C ASP A 177 -25.43 7.88 15.01
N ASP A 178 -25.01 7.03 15.94
CA ASP A 178 -24.90 7.36 17.37
C ASP A 178 -23.69 6.61 17.99
N PRO A 179 -22.70 7.32 18.56
CA PRO A 179 -21.49 6.71 19.12
C PRO A 179 -21.78 5.77 20.30
N ARG A 180 -22.96 5.88 20.94
CA ARG A 180 -23.38 4.96 22.00
C ARG A 180 -23.64 3.54 21.50
N ARG A 181 -23.73 3.33 20.18
CA ARG A 181 -23.87 1.99 19.58
C ARG A 181 -22.68 1.09 19.88
N VAL A 182 -21.50 1.63 20.17
CA VAL A 182 -20.33 0.82 20.49
C VAL A 182 -19.68 1.25 21.80
N ALA A 183 -19.53 0.28 22.70
CA ALA A 183 -18.89 0.49 23.99
C ALA A 183 -17.80 -0.55 24.23
N PHE A 184 -16.73 -0.12 24.88
CA PHE A 184 -15.80 -1.02 25.56
C PHE A 184 -16.09 -0.96 27.05
N VAL A 185 -16.15 -2.13 27.67
CA VAL A 185 -16.38 -2.30 29.10
C VAL A 185 -15.30 -3.21 29.66
N GLU A 186 -14.64 -2.76 30.71
CA GLU A 186 -13.72 -3.60 31.46
C GLU A 186 -14.49 -4.49 32.44
N ASP A 187 -14.25 -5.80 32.39
CA ASP A 187 -14.72 -6.73 33.41
C ASP A 187 -13.87 -6.59 34.67
N VAL A 188 -14.42 -5.85 35.63
CA VAL A 188 -13.82 -5.52 36.92
C VAL A 188 -14.40 -6.35 38.08
N GLY A 189 -14.95 -7.54 37.82
CA GLY A 189 -15.59 -8.31 38.91
C GLY A 189 -17.08 -7.98 39.12
N SER A 190 -17.60 -6.97 38.42
CA SER A 190 -18.99 -6.48 38.55
C SER A 190 -19.69 -6.42 37.20
N ALA A 191 -20.99 -6.76 37.18
CA ALA A 191 -21.85 -6.61 36.00
C ALA A 191 -22.37 -5.17 35.80
N ALA A 192 -22.19 -4.27 36.78
CA ALA A 192 -22.76 -2.92 36.72
C ALA A 192 -22.30 -2.10 35.48
N PRO A 193 -21.01 -2.07 35.10
CA PRO A 193 -20.57 -1.36 33.90
C PRO A 193 -21.18 -1.92 32.61
N LEU A 194 -21.32 -3.24 32.52
CA LEU A 194 -21.94 -3.92 31.38
C LEU A 194 -23.43 -3.56 31.31
N ARG A 195 -24.19 -3.70 32.41
CA ARG A 195 -25.61 -3.33 32.46
C ARG A 195 -25.85 -1.87 32.09
N HIS A 196 -25.01 -0.96 32.57
CA HIS A 196 -25.10 0.45 32.19
C HIS A 196 -24.89 0.66 30.67
N ALA A 197 -23.93 -0.04 30.06
CA ALA A 197 -23.74 0.02 28.61
C ALA A 197 -24.95 -0.53 27.85
N LEU A 198 -25.53 -1.65 28.31
CA LEU A 198 -26.73 -2.25 27.73
C LEU A 198 -27.94 -1.32 27.80
N GLU A 199 -28.18 -0.68 28.95
CA GLU A 199 -29.27 0.28 29.15
C GLU A 199 -29.15 1.47 28.20
N ARG A 200 -27.94 2.03 28.04
CA ARG A 200 -27.71 3.14 27.10
C ARG A 200 -27.99 2.73 25.66
N MET A 201 -27.54 1.55 25.23
CA MET A 201 -27.81 1.05 23.87
C MET A 201 -29.29 0.72 23.68
N GLY A 202 -29.96 0.17 24.69
CA GLY A 202 -31.40 -0.10 24.69
C GLY A 202 -32.24 1.15 24.50
N SER A 203 -31.78 2.28 25.03
CA SER A 203 -32.44 3.60 24.91
C SER A 203 -32.36 4.24 23.51
N LEU A 204 -31.61 3.64 22.57
CA LEU A 204 -31.51 4.15 21.20
C LEU A 204 -32.85 3.99 20.47
N THR A 205 -33.36 5.11 19.94
CA THR A 205 -34.64 5.17 19.24
C THR A 205 -34.51 4.87 17.74
N ARG A 206 -33.35 5.17 17.13
CA ARG A 206 -33.07 4.86 15.74
C ARG A 206 -32.69 3.39 15.59
N LEU A 207 -33.33 2.69 14.66
CA LEU A 207 -32.92 1.34 14.26
C LEU A 207 -31.51 1.37 13.66
N PRO A 208 -30.73 0.29 13.83
CA PRO A 208 -29.39 0.21 13.26
C PRO A 208 -29.45 0.24 11.73
N VAL A 209 -28.39 0.79 11.13
CA VAL A 209 -28.11 0.68 9.70
C VAL A 209 -28.10 -0.79 9.30
N ARG A 210 -28.66 -1.11 8.12
CA ARG A 210 -28.66 -2.47 7.60
C ARG A 210 -27.98 -2.55 6.25
N VAL A 211 -26.99 -3.42 6.16
CA VAL A 211 -26.40 -3.82 4.89
C VAL A 211 -27.35 -4.76 4.15
N THR A 212 -27.30 -4.70 2.82
CA THR A 212 -28.11 -5.56 1.95
C THR A 212 -27.59 -7.00 1.94
N ILE A 213 -28.39 -7.93 1.41
CA ILE A 213 -27.96 -9.32 1.19
C ILE A 213 -26.72 -9.36 0.29
N GLU A 214 -26.67 -8.48 -0.71
CA GLU A 214 -25.52 -8.38 -1.62
C GLU A 214 -24.27 -7.90 -0.90
N ASP A 215 -24.38 -6.87 -0.05
CA ASP A 215 -23.24 -6.41 0.76
C ASP A 215 -22.70 -7.53 1.67
N ARG A 216 -23.58 -8.34 2.29
CA ARG A 216 -23.13 -9.49 3.11
C ARG A 216 -22.36 -10.52 2.29
N ARG A 217 -22.82 -10.81 1.07
CA ARG A 217 -22.10 -11.72 0.15
C ARG A 217 -20.72 -11.18 -0.18
N ARG A 218 -20.63 -9.89 -0.51
CA ARG A 218 -19.36 -9.21 -0.80
C ARG A 218 -18.44 -9.18 0.42
N LEU A 219 -18.97 -8.95 1.63
CA LEU A 219 -18.19 -8.97 2.87
C LEU A 219 -17.60 -10.35 3.17
N ALA A 220 -18.36 -11.42 2.92
CA ALA A 220 -17.91 -12.79 3.13
C ALA A 220 -16.74 -13.18 2.21
N THR A 221 -16.63 -12.54 1.04
CA THR A 221 -15.54 -12.77 0.07
C THR A 221 -14.45 -11.71 0.12
N ALA A 222 -14.63 -10.62 0.88
CA ALA A 222 -13.67 -9.53 0.90
C ALA A 222 -12.39 -9.92 1.66
N HIS A 223 -11.25 -9.84 0.98
CA HIS A 223 -9.98 -10.36 1.49
C HIS A 223 -9.19 -9.34 2.30
N ASP A 224 -9.40 -8.04 2.05
CA ASP A 224 -8.70 -6.98 2.74
C ASP A 224 -9.63 -5.96 3.42
N ARG A 225 -9.04 -5.22 4.35
CA ARG A 225 -9.71 -4.21 5.19
C ARG A 225 -10.28 -3.07 4.35
N ARG A 226 -9.66 -2.65 3.26
CA ARG A 226 -10.13 -1.55 2.39
C ARG A 226 -11.33 -1.95 1.58
N GLU A 227 -11.33 -3.17 1.03
CA GLU A 227 -12.49 -3.73 0.35
C GLU A 227 -13.72 -3.77 1.27
N ARG A 228 -13.56 -4.22 2.52
CA ARG A 228 -14.63 -4.23 3.52
C ARG A 228 -15.16 -2.82 3.82
N LEU A 229 -14.26 -1.84 4.01
CA LEU A 229 -14.66 -0.46 4.23
C LEU A 229 -15.46 0.11 3.05
N ARG A 230 -15.06 -0.17 1.80
CA ARG A 230 -15.81 0.25 0.60
C ARG A 230 -17.23 -0.31 0.54
N ILE A 231 -17.46 -1.49 1.13
CA ILE A 231 -18.79 -2.10 1.22
C ILE A 231 -19.60 -1.47 2.35
N LEU A 232 -18.97 -1.25 3.51
CA LEU A 232 -19.64 -0.81 4.74
C LEU A 232 -19.94 0.69 4.75
N LEU A 233 -18.97 1.54 4.45
CA LEU A 233 -19.08 3.00 4.62
C LEU A 233 -20.30 3.61 3.93
N PRO A 234 -20.65 3.27 2.66
CA PRO A 234 -21.82 3.85 1.99
C PRO A 234 -23.16 3.57 2.71
N ARG A 235 -23.21 2.59 3.62
CA ARG A 235 -24.43 2.24 4.35
C ARG A 235 -24.64 3.09 5.60
N PHE A 236 -23.56 3.60 6.18
CA PHE A 236 -23.61 4.39 7.41
C PHE A 236 -23.80 5.90 7.15
N GLY A 237 -23.93 6.31 5.88
CA GLY A 237 -24.36 7.65 5.45
C GLY A 237 -23.32 8.38 4.60
N ASP A 238 -23.77 9.40 3.85
CA ASP A 238 -22.92 10.22 2.98
C ASP A 238 -22.12 11.29 3.76
N GLU A 239 -22.58 11.66 4.96
CA GLU A 239 -22.11 12.84 5.72
C GLU A 239 -21.04 12.57 6.79
N ALA A 240 -20.44 11.37 6.84
CA ALA A 240 -19.29 11.18 7.71
C ALA A 240 -18.04 11.82 7.07
N ILE A 241 -17.98 13.15 7.06
CA ILE A 241 -16.71 13.88 6.97
C ILE A 241 -16.38 14.30 8.38
N ALA A 242 -15.91 13.34 9.16
CA ALA A 242 -15.38 13.61 10.48
C ALA A 242 -13.91 13.19 10.45
N PRO A 243 -12.97 14.13 10.66
CA PRO A 243 -11.57 13.80 10.70
C PRO A 243 -11.31 12.84 11.86
N VAL A 244 -10.86 11.63 11.56
CA VAL A 244 -10.41 10.67 12.58
C VAL A 244 -8.90 10.52 12.51
N ALA A 245 -8.25 10.71 13.66
CA ALA A 245 -6.88 10.29 13.89
C ALA A 245 -6.89 8.84 14.37
N ALA A 246 -6.57 7.91 13.47
CA ALA A 246 -6.46 6.49 13.77
C ALA A 246 -5.34 5.85 12.95
N THR A 247 -4.67 4.87 13.53
CA THR A 247 -3.62 4.10 12.88
C THR A 247 -4.14 3.45 11.60
N GLY A 248 -3.38 3.58 10.54
CA GLY A 248 -3.75 3.01 9.25
C GLY A 248 -4.74 3.86 8.48
N PHE A 249 -4.89 5.15 8.78
CA PHE A 249 -5.58 6.13 7.92
C PHE A 249 -4.65 7.34 7.76
N GLY A 250 -4.68 8.02 6.60
CA GLY A 250 -4.01 9.32 6.45
C GLY A 250 -4.72 10.26 5.48
N HIS A 251 -4.50 11.57 5.65
CA HIS A 251 -4.97 12.60 4.71
C HIS A 251 -3.78 13.37 4.14
N ILE A 252 -3.68 13.38 2.82
CA ILE A 252 -2.55 14.01 2.12
C ILE A 252 -2.96 15.42 1.70
N VAL A 253 -2.19 16.40 2.17
CA VAL A 253 -2.29 17.81 1.81
C VAL A 253 -1.08 18.20 0.96
N LEU A 254 -1.35 18.90 -0.14
CA LEU A 254 -0.34 19.34 -1.10
C LEU A 254 -0.19 20.86 -1.07
N ASP A 255 1.03 21.35 -0.88
CA ASP A 255 1.40 22.72 -1.22
C ASP A 255 1.60 22.84 -2.74
N ARG A 256 0.62 23.45 -3.40
CA ARG A 256 0.63 23.66 -4.86
C ARG A 256 1.71 24.64 -5.30
N SER A 257 2.23 25.49 -4.41
CA SER A 257 3.30 26.43 -4.75
C SER A 257 4.66 25.74 -4.80
N ALA A 258 4.91 24.78 -3.91
CA ALA A 258 6.14 23.99 -3.88
C ALA A 258 6.13 22.80 -4.85
N CYS A 259 4.96 22.24 -5.17
CA CYS A 259 4.88 21.05 -6.01
C CYS A 259 5.29 21.29 -7.47
N VAL A 260 6.30 20.54 -7.92
CA VAL A 260 6.82 20.53 -9.30
C VAL A 260 6.25 19.40 -10.17
N ALA A 261 5.31 18.61 -9.64
CA ALA A 261 4.67 17.49 -10.33
C ALA A 261 5.65 16.40 -10.85
N CYS A 262 6.73 16.11 -10.12
CA CYS A 262 7.72 15.08 -10.50
C CYS A 262 7.23 13.63 -10.37
N GLY A 263 6.13 13.40 -9.64
CA GLY A 263 5.55 12.06 -9.46
C GLY A 263 6.26 11.14 -8.46
N ALA A 264 7.31 11.61 -7.78
CA ALA A 264 8.05 10.83 -6.78
C ALA A 264 7.14 10.23 -5.69
N CYS A 265 6.14 10.99 -5.26
CA CYS A 265 5.16 10.57 -4.26
C CYS A 265 4.23 9.45 -4.73
N ALA A 266 3.86 9.44 -6.01
CA ALA A 266 3.04 8.38 -6.61
C ALA A 266 3.88 7.08 -6.72
N ILE A 267 5.14 7.19 -7.12
CA ILE A 267 6.06 6.05 -7.22
C ILE A 267 6.36 5.45 -5.83
N ALA A 268 6.51 6.29 -4.80
CA ALA A 268 6.80 5.83 -3.44
C ALA A 268 5.57 5.27 -2.71
N CYS A 269 4.36 5.43 -3.26
CA CYS A 269 3.13 5.05 -2.57
C CYS A 269 2.93 3.52 -2.61
N PRO A 270 2.99 2.81 -1.47
CA PRO A 270 2.88 1.35 -1.46
C PRO A 270 1.45 0.83 -1.68
N THR A 271 0.46 1.71 -1.68
CA THR A 271 -0.97 1.36 -1.86
C THR A 271 -1.58 2.00 -3.10
N ASP A 272 -0.76 2.63 -3.95
CA ASP A 272 -1.20 3.30 -5.18
C ASP A 272 -2.32 4.34 -4.97
N THR A 273 -2.46 4.89 -3.76
CA THR A 273 -3.46 5.93 -3.46
C THR A 273 -3.15 7.22 -4.19
N LEU A 274 -1.86 7.58 -4.30
CA LEU A 274 -1.40 8.72 -5.09
C LEU A 274 -1.15 8.27 -6.53
N GLN A 275 -1.76 8.97 -7.49
CA GLN A 275 -1.61 8.67 -8.91
C GLN A 275 -1.30 9.96 -9.67
N LEU A 276 -0.22 9.93 -10.45
CA LEU A 276 0.11 10.98 -11.41
C LEU A 276 -0.24 10.49 -12.81
N ASP A 277 -1.24 11.10 -13.44
CA ASP A 277 -1.52 10.91 -14.86
C ASP A 277 -0.66 11.89 -15.66
N GLY A 278 0.34 11.36 -16.36
CA GLY A 278 1.26 12.16 -17.17
C GLY A 278 0.65 12.75 -18.45
N SER A 279 -0.47 12.18 -18.93
CA SER A 279 -1.12 12.66 -20.17
C SER A 279 -1.89 13.97 -19.96
N VAL A 280 -2.47 14.13 -18.77
CA VAL A 280 -3.22 15.32 -18.34
C VAL A 280 -2.53 16.07 -17.20
N ALA A 281 -1.29 15.69 -16.88
CA ALA A 281 -0.47 16.24 -15.80
C ALA A 281 -1.27 16.45 -14.48
N SER A 282 -1.97 15.41 -14.04
CA SER A 282 -2.89 15.47 -12.90
C SER A 282 -2.44 14.55 -11.77
N LEU A 283 -2.19 15.12 -10.60
CA LEU A 283 -1.92 14.38 -9.37
C LEU A 283 -3.21 14.23 -8.57
N SER A 284 -3.57 12.99 -8.24
CA SER A 284 -4.79 12.66 -7.50
C SER A 284 -4.54 11.72 -6.33
N VAL A 285 -5.47 11.70 -5.37
CA VAL A 285 -5.42 10.85 -4.18
C VAL A 285 -6.80 10.28 -3.86
N THR A 286 -6.85 9.05 -3.33
CA THR A 286 -8.05 8.45 -2.73
C THR A 286 -7.81 8.22 -1.23
N ASP A 287 -8.39 9.06 -0.36
CA ASP A 287 -8.07 9.07 1.07
C ASP A 287 -8.31 7.72 1.76
N LEU A 288 -9.35 6.96 1.36
CA LEU A 288 -9.64 5.65 1.94
C LEU A 288 -8.49 4.62 1.76
N ASP A 289 -7.73 4.73 0.66
CA ASP A 289 -6.60 3.84 0.37
C ASP A 289 -5.30 4.30 1.03
N CYS A 290 -5.27 5.51 1.58
CA CYS A 290 -4.12 6.00 2.33
C CYS A 290 -4.02 5.25 3.66
N VAL A 291 -2.84 4.68 3.92
CA VAL A 291 -2.56 3.94 5.16
C VAL A 291 -1.80 4.76 6.20
N GLY A 292 -1.57 6.05 5.92
CA GLY A 292 -0.84 6.95 6.84
C GLY A 292 0.64 6.59 7.03
N CYS A 293 1.29 6.00 6.03
CA CYS A 293 2.67 5.50 6.14
C CYS A 293 3.77 6.56 5.98
N ASN A 294 3.43 7.80 5.63
CA ASN A 294 4.36 8.91 5.41
C ASN A 294 5.38 8.74 4.25
N ALA A 295 5.34 7.64 3.49
CA ALA A 295 6.25 7.38 2.37
C ALA A 295 6.30 8.51 1.34
N CYS A 296 5.13 9.07 1.01
CA CYS A 296 5.02 10.15 0.02
C CYS A 296 5.66 11.47 0.48
N VAL A 297 5.62 11.76 1.77
CA VAL A 297 6.24 12.95 2.35
C VAL A 297 7.75 12.81 2.31
N ALA A 298 8.28 11.66 2.78
CA ALA A 298 9.70 11.37 2.75
C ALA A 298 10.28 11.34 1.31
N ALA A 299 9.49 10.94 0.33
CA ALA A 299 9.91 10.89 -1.07
C ALA A 299 9.83 12.23 -1.80
N CYS A 300 9.23 13.27 -1.22
CA CYS A 300 9.04 14.55 -1.90
C CYS A 300 10.36 15.36 -1.89
N PRO A 301 10.97 15.66 -3.04
CA PRO A 301 12.23 16.39 -3.05
C PRO A 301 12.09 17.88 -2.71
N ASP A 302 10.88 18.44 -2.85
CA ASP A 302 10.55 19.85 -2.66
C ASP A 302 9.70 20.10 -1.40
N ASP A 303 9.57 19.11 -0.51
CA ASP A 303 8.78 19.20 0.74
C ASP A 303 7.31 19.66 0.54
N ALA A 304 6.73 19.38 -0.63
CA ALA A 304 5.40 19.87 -1.03
C ALA A 304 4.22 19.10 -0.41
N LEU A 305 4.48 18.04 0.37
CA LEU A 305 3.45 17.15 0.91
C LEU A 305 3.46 17.13 2.43
N THR A 306 2.27 17.14 3.02
CA THR A 306 2.07 16.93 4.46
C THR A 306 1.06 15.81 4.67
N LEU A 307 1.33 14.95 5.66
CA LEU A 307 0.40 13.93 6.13
C LEU A 307 -0.33 14.46 7.36
N GLU A 308 -1.62 14.73 7.21
CA GLU A 308 -2.47 15.06 8.34
C GLU A 308 -3.05 13.77 8.96
N PRO A 309 -3.07 13.68 10.31
CA PRO A 309 -3.67 12.54 11.00
C PRO A 309 -5.20 12.53 10.86
N ALA A 310 -5.81 13.65 10.49
CA ALA A 310 -7.25 13.86 10.39
C ALA A 310 -7.80 13.36 9.03
N VAL A 311 -8.41 12.18 8.99
CA VAL A 311 -8.89 11.57 7.73
C VAL A 311 -10.39 11.70 7.57
N PRO A 312 -10.90 12.15 6.42
CA PRO A 312 -12.33 12.00 6.12
C PRO A 312 -12.67 10.50 6.10
N ILE A 313 -13.53 10.03 7.00
CA ILE A 313 -14.00 8.64 7.00
C ILE A 313 -15.49 8.61 6.70
N GLY A 314 -15.86 8.25 5.47
CA GLY A 314 -17.23 8.17 4.97
C GLY A 314 -17.24 7.89 3.47
N ALA A 315 -18.40 8.01 2.81
CA ALA A 315 -18.49 7.82 1.36
C ALA A 315 -17.54 8.75 0.58
N GLY A 316 -17.39 10.01 1.04
CA GLY A 316 -16.45 10.98 0.44
C GLY A 316 -14.97 10.56 0.50
N ALA A 317 -14.58 9.67 1.42
CA ALA A 317 -13.21 9.14 1.48
C ALA A 317 -12.86 8.25 0.29
N MET A 318 -13.89 7.70 -0.37
CA MET A 318 -13.76 6.86 -1.57
C MET A 318 -13.60 7.70 -2.85
N GLU A 319 -13.86 9.01 -2.77
CA GLU A 319 -13.76 9.90 -3.92
C GLU A 319 -12.31 10.22 -4.22
N ARG A 320 -11.98 10.18 -5.50
CA ARG A 320 -10.67 10.59 -5.98
C ARG A 320 -10.62 12.12 -6.00
N ARG A 321 -9.77 12.70 -5.16
CA ARG A 321 -9.51 14.14 -5.14
C ARG A 321 -8.35 14.51 -6.04
N ILE A 322 -8.49 15.57 -6.82
CA ILE A 322 -7.40 16.14 -7.61
C ILE A 322 -6.62 17.11 -6.72
N LEU A 323 -5.36 16.78 -6.45
CA LEU A 323 -4.45 17.62 -5.66
C LEU A 323 -3.84 18.75 -6.50
N LEU A 324 -3.45 18.42 -7.74
CA LEU A 324 -2.82 19.33 -8.69
C LEU A 324 -3.25 18.96 -10.12
N THR A 325 -3.43 19.98 -10.94
CA THR A 325 -3.52 19.85 -12.40
C THR A 325 -2.53 20.85 -12.99
N ASP A 326 -1.80 20.42 -14.01
CA ASP A 326 -0.83 21.23 -14.74
C ASP A 326 -1.03 21.07 -16.25
N GLU A 327 -0.31 21.85 -17.05
CA GLU A 327 -0.27 21.64 -18.50
C GLU A 327 0.76 20.54 -18.83
N SER A 328 0.41 19.63 -19.74
CA SER A 328 1.37 18.66 -20.27
C SER A 328 2.13 19.25 -21.46
N VAL A 329 3.44 18.97 -21.51
CA VAL A 329 4.33 19.38 -22.58
C VAL A 329 4.56 18.22 -23.55
N ALA A 330 4.44 18.52 -24.84
CA ALA A 330 4.72 17.59 -25.93
C ALA A 330 6.23 17.42 -26.16
N CYS A 331 6.64 16.20 -26.48
CA CYS A 331 8.00 15.90 -26.91
C CYS A 331 8.33 16.62 -28.21
N ARG A 332 9.46 17.34 -28.26
CA ARG A 332 9.91 18.04 -29.48
C ARG A 332 10.28 17.09 -30.64
N ALA A 333 10.52 15.81 -30.36
CA ALA A 333 10.92 14.81 -31.35
C ALA A 333 9.73 14.00 -31.91
N CYS A 334 8.82 13.53 -31.05
CA CYS A 334 7.69 12.68 -31.47
C CYS A 334 6.31 13.33 -31.31
N GLY A 335 6.20 14.46 -30.62
CA GLY A 335 4.92 15.14 -30.35
C GLY A 335 4.10 14.59 -29.19
N GLU A 336 4.51 13.48 -28.57
CA GLU A 336 3.75 12.84 -27.48
C GLU A 336 3.77 13.66 -26.18
N GLN A 337 2.64 13.70 -25.47
CA GLN A 337 2.52 14.33 -24.15
C GLN A 337 3.23 13.50 -23.09
N TYR A 338 4.23 14.05 -22.40
CA TYR A 338 5.11 13.23 -21.58
C TYR A 338 5.50 13.80 -20.21
N ALA A 339 5.34 15.10 -19.97
CA ALA A 339 5.77 15.72 -18.73
C ALA A 339 4.94 16.95 -18.37
N PRO A 340 4.67 17.20 -17.08
CA PRO A 340 4.11 18.46 -16.61
C PRO A 340 5.02 19.65 -16.94
N GLN A 341 4.44 20.79 -17.28
CA GLN A 341 5.15 22.03 -17.57
C GLN A 341 5.98 22.49 -16.37
N ARG A 342 5.45 22.39 -15.15
CA ARG A 342 6.13 22.74 -13.90
C ARG A 342 7.38 21.91 -13.66
N LEU A 343 7.37 20.63 -14.05
CA LEU A 343 8.53 19.76 -13.94
C LEU A 343 9.66 20.24 -14.85
N LEU A 344 9.34 20.57 -16.11
CA LEU A 344 10.33 21.09 -17.07
C LEU A 344 10.82 22.48 -16.68
N ALA A 345 9.94 23.34 -16.18
CA ALA A 345 10.32 24.66 -15.67
C ALA A 345 11.28 24.55 -14.47
N HIS A 346 10.98 23.65 -13.53
CA HIS A 346 11.86 23.39 -12.39
C HIS A 346 13.22 22.82 -12.84
N ALA A 347 13.24 21.86 -13.77
CA ALA A 347 14.49 21.33 -14.31
C ALA A 347 15.36 22.41 -14.97
N ARG A 348 14.75 23.35 -15.71
CA ARG A 348 15.46 24.49 -16.29
C ARG A 348 16.05 25.40 -15.21
N TRP A 349 15.24 25.80 -14.24
CA TRP A 349 15.69 26.65 -13.12
C TRP A 349 16.84 26.02 -12.35
N THR A 350 16.77 24.71 -12.06
CA THR A 350 17.84 23.98 -11.35
C THR A 350 19.17 23.97 -12.13
N LEU A 351 19.13 23.90 -13.46
CA LEU A 351 20.33 24.01 -14.29
C LEU A 351 20.91 25.42 -14.28
N GLU A 352 20.05 26.45 -14.37
CA GLU A 352 20.46 27.85 -14.34
C GLU A 352 21.12 28.23 -13.00
N GLU A 353 20.54 27.80 -11.87
CA GLU A 353 21.12 27.98 -10.53
C GLU A 353 22.48 27.27 -10.38
N ALA A 354 22.67 26.15 -11.08
CA ALA A 354 23.96 25.45 -11.14
C ALA A 354 24.98 26.12 -12.09
N GLY A 355 24.60 27.23 -12.75
CA GLY A 355 25.43 27.93 -13.74
C GLY A 355 25.58 27.18 -15.07
N LEU A 356 24.64 26.31 -15.39
CA LEU A 356 24.59 25.51 -16.62
C LEU A 356 23.54 26.09 -17.58
N ASP A 357 23.78 25.99 -18.89
CA ASP A 357 22.79 26.43 -19.88
C ASP A 357 21.77 25.29 -20.12
N PRO A 358 20.47 25.49 -19.80
CA PRO A 358 19.45 24.45 -19.98
C PRO A 358 19.22 24.03 -21.43
N ASP A 359 19.62 24.86 -22.39
CA ASP A 359 19.49 24.60 -23.81
C ASP A 359 20.68 23.80 -24.38
N GLU A 360 21.67 23.48 -23.54
CA GLU A 360 22.76 22.59 -23.96
C GLU A 360 22.21 21.21 -24.41
N PRO A 361 22.61 20.72 -25.60
CA PRO A 361 22.08 19.47 -26.16
C PRO A 361 22.21 18.24 -25.27
N ARG A 362 23.20 18.21 -24.37
CA ARG A 362 23.43 17.11 -23.43
C ARG A 362 22.29 16.87 -22.44
N PHE A 363 21.49 17.89 -22.11
CA PHE A 363 20.39 17.75 -21.13
C PHE A 363 19.10 17.24 -21.76
N GLN A 364 18.95 17.36 -23.08
CA GLN A 364 17.80 16.87 -23.85
C GLN A 364 16.43 17.27 -23.25
N LEU A 365 16.35 18.44 -22.60
CA LEU A 365 15.09 18.94 -22.05
C LEU A 365 14.05 19.08 -23.15
N GLY A 366 12.77 18.75 -22.89
CA GLY A 366 11.74 18.78 -23.93
C GLY A 366 11.71 17.54 -24.83
N VAL A 367 12.52 16.51 -24.57
CA VAL A 367 12.48 15.21 -25.28
C VAL A 367 12.02 14.12 -24.30
N CYS A 368 11.05 13.29 -24.71
CA CYS A 368 10.54 12.20 -23.87
C CYS A 368 11.57 11.07 -23.66
N PRO A 369 11.45 10.28 -22.58
CA PRO A 369 12.40 9.20 -22.27
C PRO A 369 12.67 8.25 -23.44
N ASP A 370 11.64 7.88 -24.20
CA ASP A 370 11.77 6.96 -25.33
C ASP A 370 12.62 7.57 -26.47
N CYS A 371 12.37 8.84 -26.81
CA CYS A 371 13.16 9.55 -27.83
C CYS A 371 14.59 9.82 -27.36
N ARG A 372 14.81 10.09 -26.07
CA ARG A 372 16.16 10.24 -25.50
C ARG A 372 16.97 8.96 -25.68
N VAL A 373 16.39 7.82 -25.29
CA VAL A 373 17.03 6.50 -25.44
C VAL A 373 17.27 6.15 -26.92
N ALA A 374 16.33 6.48 -27.81
CA ALA A 374 16.51 6.27 -29.25
C ALA A 374 17.69 7.09 -29.80
N SER A 375 17.85 8.35 -29.38
CA SER A 375 18.94 9.23 -29.79
C SER A 375 20.30 8.82 -29.24
N ALA A 376 20.37 8.35 -27.98
CA ALA A 376 21.62 7.90 -27.33
C ALA A 376 22.17 6.59 -27.92
N ARG A 377 21.35 5.81 -28.63
CA ARG A 377 21.80 4.65 -29.41
C ARG A 377 22.49 5.05 -30.72
N HIS A 378 22.55 6.34 -31.06
CA HIS A 378 23.24 6.86 -32.23
C HIS A 378 24.37 7.77 -31.75
N ASP A 379 25.54 7.64 -32.38
CA ASP A 379 26.74 8.40 -32.05
C ASP A 379 26.42 9.91 -31.96
N PRO A 380 26.77 10.60 -30.85
CA PRO A 380 26.52 12.03 -30.67
C PRO A 380 27.15 12.91 -31.77
N ALA A 381 28.10 12.39 -32.55
CA ALA A 381 28.62 13.07 -33.75
C ALA A 381 27.63 13.13 -34.94
N THR A 382 26.50 12.41 -34.88
CA THR A 382 25.54 12.28 -36.00
C THR A 382 24.09 12.67 -35.67
N ALA A 383 23.79 13.08 -34.45
CA ALA A 383 22.40 13.22 -33.97
C ALA A 383 21.69 14.56 -34.29
N LEU A 384 22.04 15.24 -35.38
CA LEU A 384 21.31 16.45 -35.83
C LEU A 384 21.02 16.52 -37.34
N HIS A 385 21.14 15.40 -38.05
CA HIS A 385 20.58 15.29 -39.39
C HIS A 385 19.59 14.12 -39.41
N ALA A 386 18.31 14.42 -39.62
CA ALA A 386 17.32 13.41 -39.97
C ALA A 386 17.89 12.58 -41.12
N ALA A 387 18.24 11.32 -40.85
CA ALA A 387 18.65 10.43 -41.91
C ALA A 387 17.47 10.29 -42.88
N PRO A 388 17.68 10.48 -44.20
CA PRO A 388 16.59 10.41 -45.17
C PRO A 388 15.94 9.02 -45.12
N ARG A 389 14.60 9.00 -45.14
CA ARG A 389 13.80 7.76 -45.12
C ARG A 389 14.26 6.87 -46.29
N GLN A 390 14.61 5.62 -45.97
CA GLN A 390 15.13 4.67 -46.95
C GLN A 390 13.97 4.02 -47.71
N CYS A 391 14.07 4.01 -49.03
CA CYS A 391 13.13 3.33 -49.92
C CYS A 391 13.44 1.82 -49.96
N ALA A 392 12.44 0.97 -49.76
CA ALA A 392 12.59 -0.48 -49.72
C ALA A 392 12.66 -1.12 -51.13
N CYS A 393 13.62 -0.69 -51.97
CA CYS A 393 13.89 -1.38 -53.24
C CYS A 393 14.81 -2.59 -52.99
N ALA A 394 14.55 -3.72 -53.65
CA ALA A 394 15.38 -4.92 -53.56
C ALA A 394 16.73 -4.73 -54.27
N GLY A 395 17.69 -4.11 -53.58
CA GLY A 395 19.10 -4.08 -53.97
C GLY A 395 19.63 -2.80 -54.62
N GLU A 396 18.81 -1.79 -54.89
CA GLU A 396 19.24 -0.50 -55.44
C GLU A 396 18.79 0.63 -54.51
N GLY A 397 19.73 1.29 -53.82
CA GLY A 397 19.42 2.32 -52.82
C GLY A 397 18.73 3.55 -53.43
N GLY A 398 17.56 3.90 -52.92
CA GLY A 398 16.82 5.12 -53.23
C GLY A 398 16.41 5.88 -51.96
N THR A 399 16.17 7.19 -52.08
CA THR A 399 15.72 8.05 -50.97
C THR A 399 14.27 8.49 -51.20
N CYS A 400 13.48 8.55 -50.13
CA CYS A 400 12.10 9.04 -50.19
C CYS A 400 12.04 10.55 -49.92
N GLY A 401 11.25 11.28 -50.71
CA GLY A 401 10.96 12.70 -50.44
C GLY A 401 10.07 12.88 -49.21
N GLU A 402 10.09 14.06 -48.60
CA GLU A 402 9.25 14.37 -47.42
C GLU A 402 7.76 14.14 -47.72
N GLY A 403 7.09 13.34 -46.89
CA GLY A 403 5.66 13.04 -47.02
C GLY A 403 5.28 11.95 -48.03
N ALA A 404 6.23 11.35 -48.75
CA ALA A 404 5.96 10.28 -49.71
C ALA A 404 5.72 8.92 -49.04
N THR A 405 4.63 8.23 -49.39
CA THR A 405 4.33 6.85 -48.97
C THR A 405 4.87 5.81 -49.95
N THR A 406 5.22 6.22 -51.17
CA THR A 406 5.78 5.37 -52.22
C THR A 406 6.99 6.03 -52.89
N CYS A 407 7.87 5.21 -53.45
CA CYS A 407 9.06 5.62 -54.19
C CYS A 407 9.13 4.86 -55.53
N ALA A 408 9.76 5.44 -56.55
CA ALA A 408 9.90 4.79 -57.86
C ALA A 408 11.22 3.99 -57.93
N CYS A 409 11.14 2.67 -58.01
CA CYS A 409 12.28 1.79 -58.26
C CYS A 409 12.31 1.40 -59.76
N GLY A 410 13.48 1.03 -60.30
CA GLY A 410 13.65 0.63 -61.70
C GLY A 410 12.80 -0.57 -62.16
N GLY A 411 12.22 -1.33 -61.21
CA GLY A 411 11.30 -2.45 -61.46
C GLY A 411 9.84 -2.22 -61.03
N GLY A 412 9.44 -1.02 -60.58
CA GLY A 412 8.09 -0.71 -60.12
C GLY A 412 8.03 0.14 -58.83
N PRO A 413 6.83 0.49 -58.34
CA PRO A 413 6.69 1.31 -57.13
C PRO A 413 7.08 0.53 -55.86
N GLY A 414 7.98 1.09 -55.06
CA GLY A 414 8.38 0.61 -53.74
C GLY A 414 7.70 1.39 -52.60
N ALA A 415 7.72 0.83 -51.39
CA ALA A 415 7.14 1.46 -50.20
C ALA A 415 8.21 2.22 -49.39
N CYS A 416 7.85 3.40 -48.89
CA CYS A 416 8.68 4.18 -47.97
C CYS A 416 8.30 3.85 -46.52
N CYS A 417 9.24 3.34 -45.72
CA CYS A 417 8.96 3.01 -44.32
C CYS A 417 8.77 4.29 -43.48
N GLY A 418 7.67 4.35 -42.70
CA GLY A 418 7.41 5.41 -41.71
C GLY A 418 6.17 6.30 -41.97
N GLY A 419 5.17 5.86 -42.72
CA GLY A 419 3.87 6.52 -42.80
C GLY A 419 2.87 5.91 -41.81
N ALA A 420 2.21 6.74 -41.01
CA ALA A 420 1.05 6.35 -40.22
C ALA A 420 -0.14 5.99 -41.13
N ASP A 421 -0.98 5.06 -40.64
CA ASP A 421 -2.30 4.66 -41.11
C ASP A 421 -2.43 3.64 -42.27
N ALA A 422 -2.58 2.37 -41.90
CA ALA A 422 -3.58 1.45 -42.47
C ALA A 422 -3.89 0.33 -41.46
N GLY A 423 -5.17 0.21 -41.09
CA GLY A 423 -5.67 -0.47 -39.89
C GLY A 423 -5.64 -2.01 -39.84
N GLU A 424 -5.80 -2.47 -38.60
CA GLU A 424 -6.11 -3.83 -38.12
C GLU A 424 -7.43 -4.41 -38.69
N PRO A 425 -7.75 -5.73 -38.58
CA PRO A 425 -7.36 -6.63 -37.47
C PRO A 425 -7.01 -8.10 -37.81
N ALA A 426 -6.27 -8.76 -36.89
CA ALA A 426 -6.60 -10.09 -36.32
C ALA A 426 -5.43 -10.68 -35.49
N GLY A 427 -5.73 -11.15 -34.27
CA GLY A 427 -5.10 -12.36 -33.72
C GLY A 427 -4.19 -12.21 -32.50
N VAL A 428 -4.80 -12.37 -31.32
CA VAL A 428 -4.25 -12.66 -29.99
C VAL A 428 -2.95 -13.50 -29.96
N GLY A 429 -2.00 -13.08 -29.13
CA GLY A 429 -0.82 -13.88 -28.74
C GLY A 429 -0.04 -13.25 -27.58
N THR A 430 -0.51 -13.50 -26.35
CA THR A 430 0.08 -13.08 -25.07
C THR A 430 1.51 -13.58 -24.85
N GLY A 431 2.39 -12.68 -24.39
CA GLY A 431 3.41 -12.90 -23.35
C GLY A 431 4.65 -13.73 -23.71
N MET A 432 5.83 -13.16 -23.51
CA MET A 432 7.02 -13.96 -23.21
C MET A 432 7.77 -13.41 -21.99
N ASP A 433 8.23 -14.37 -21.21
CA ASP A 433 8.22 -14.46 -19.75
C ASP A 433 9.64 -14.31 -19.17
N ARG A 434 9.77 -13.93 -17.90
CA ARG A 434 11.03 -13.73 -17.14
C ARG A 434 11.94 -14.97 -17.06
N ARG A 435 11.54 -16.11 -17.64
CA ARG A 435 12.20 -17.42 -17.54
C ARG A 435 13.32 -17.71 -18.54
N SER A 436 13.61 -16.83 -19.50
CA SER A 436 14.67 -17.09 -20.51
C SER A 436 16.09 -16.62 -20.10
N PHE A 437 16.26 -15.93 -18.96
CA PHE A 437 17.59 -15.47 -18.52
C PHE A 437 18.40 -16.53 -17.74
N LEU A 438 17.76 -17.57 -17.19
CA LEU A 438 18.43 -18.58 -16.34
C LEU A 438 18.90 -19.86 -17.07
N LYS A 439 19.09 -19.83 -18.39
CA LYS A 439 19.65 -20.99 -19.14
C LYS A 439 21.12 -20.83 -19.57
N GLY A 440 21.86 -19.90 -18.96
CA GLY A 440 23.24 -19.60 -19.34
C GLY A 440 24.35 -20.26 -18.52
N ALA A 441 24.07 -21.00 -17.44
CA ALA A 441 25.15 -21.47 -16.55
C ALA A 441 24.85 -22.83 -15.92
N MET A 442 25.06 -23.93 -16.66
CA MET A 442 25.51 -25.21 -16.09
C MET A 442 26.17 -26.07 -17.17
N THR A 443 27.48 -26.31 -17.01
CA THR A 443 28.28 -27.55 -17.24
C THR A 443 29.74 -27.11 -17.02
N THR A 444 30.55 -27.64 -16.10
CA THR A 444 30.93 -29.04 -15.87
C THR A 444 31.52 -29.30 -14.46
N ALA A 445 31.20 -30.49 -13.93
CA ALA A 445 32.00 -31.46 -13.16
C ALA A 445 32.90 -31.09 -11.94
N ALA A 446 32.41 -31.55 -10.77
CA ALA A 446 33.06 -32.27 -9.66
C ALA A 446 34.60 -32.31 -9.50
N ALA A 447 35.06 -31.96 -8.29
CA ALA A 447 36.06 -32.72 -7.52
C ALA A 447 35.91 -32.40 -6.01
N GLY A 448 35.97 -33.43 -5.18
CA GLY A 448 35.58 -33.36 -3.77
C GLY A 448 36.61 -32.78 -2.80
N ALA A 449 36.16 -32.53 -1.57
CA ALA A 449 37.00 -32.54 -0.37
C ALA A 449 36.14 -32.78 0.88
N VAL A 450 36.29 -33.99 1.42
CA VAL A 450 36.46 -34.36 2.83
C VAL A 450 35.79 -33.45 3.91
N LEU A 451 34.80 -34.03 4.60
CA LEU A 451 34.34 -33.63 5.93
C LEU A 451 35.48 -33.74 6.97
N PRO A 452 35.52 -32.83 7.97
CA PRO A 452 35.83 -33.23 9.33
C PRO A 452 34.67 -32.94 10.30
N LEU A 453 34.54 -33.85 11.26
CA LEU A 453 33.59 -33.86 12.37
C LEU A 453 34.05 -32.96 13.53
N LEU A 454 33.12 -32.12 14.03
CA LEU A 454 32.95 -31.57 15.40
C LEU A 454 34.02 -30.60 15.99
N PRO A 455 33.72 -29.75 17.00
CA PRO A 455 32.51 -29.70 17.84
C PRO A 455 31.79 -28.32 17.94
N THR A 456 30.63 -28.38 18.57
CA THR A 456 29.75 -27.32 19.09
C THR A 456 30.45 -26.04 19.55
N GLY A 457 30.19 -24.93 18.86
CA GLY A 457 30.41 -23.57 19.35
C GLY A 457 29.15 -22.75 19.12
N ARG A 458 28.65 -22.07 20.16
CA ARG A 458 27.59 -21.06 20.06
C ARG A 458 27.94 -20.10 18.92
N ALA A 459 27.13 -20.09 17.85
CA ALA A 459 27.19 -19.03 16.86
C ALA A 459 26.72 -17.76 17.54
N ALA A 460 27.67 -16.95 18.00
CA ALA A 460 27.41 -15.56 18.31
C ALA A 460 26.89 -14.91 17.02
N TYR A 461 25.74 -14.26 17.13
CA TYR A 461 25.22 -13.37 16.10
C TYR A 461 26.29 -12.31 15.85
N ALA A 462 26.93 -12.36 14.67
CA ALA A 462 27.64 -11.21 14.14
C ALA A 462 26.56 -10.31 13.54
N GLU A 463 26.20 -9.25 14.27
CA GLU A 463 25.66 -8.06 13.64
C GLU A 463 26.75 -7.54 12.71
N ASP A 464 26.57 -7.68 11.39
CA ASP A 464 27.41 -6.93 10.45
C ASP A 464 27.14 -5.45 10.73
N ALA A 465 28.08 -4.82 11.42
CA ALA A 465 28.04 -3.39 11.68
C ALA A 465 27.84 -2.65 10.34
N PRO A 466 27.02 -1.58 10.30
CA PRO A 466 26.85 -0.80 9.09
C PRO A 466 28.23 -0.39 8.57
N VAL A 467 28.48 -0.61 7.28
CA VAL A 467 29.72 -0.18 6.64
C VAL A 467 29.73 1.34 6.65
N ILE A 468 30.31 1.93 7.68
CA ILE A 468 30.58 3.36 7.73
C ILE A 468 31.70 3.61 6.73
N VAL A 469 31.34 4.07 5.53
CA VAL A 469 32.33 4.52 4.54
C VAL A 469 32.83 5.90 5.00
N PRO A 470 34.09 6.04 5.44
CA PRO A 470 34.59 7.33 5.89
C PRO A 470 34.81 8.25 4.68
N GLY A 471 34.00 9.30 4.55
CA GLY A 471 34.11 10.29 3.49
C GLY A 471 32.80 11.02 3.17
N ARG A 472 32.87 12.06 2.34
CA ARG A 472 31.67 12.64 1.72
C ARG A 472 31.25 11.73 0.57
N LEU A 473 30.04 11.19 0.63
CA LEU A 473 29.46 10.41 -0.46
C LEU A 473 29.06 11.37 -1.59
N GLY A 474 29.26 10.95 -2.84
CA GLY A 474 28.86 11.68 -4.03
C GLY A 474 28.10 10.75 -4.97
N MET A 475 27.03 11.24 -5.59
CA MET A 475 26.26 10.49 -6.58
C MET A 475 26.83 10.78 -7.98
N VAL A 476 27.25 9.73 -8.68
CA VAL A 476 27.67 9.83 -10.09
C VAL A 476 26.49 9.40 -10.96
N ILE A 477 26.00 10.31 -11.79
CA ILE A 477 24.97 10.04 -12.78
C ILE A 477 25.56 10.22 -14.18
N ASP A 478 25.24 9.28 -15.06
CA ASP A 478 25.53 9.41 -16.49
C ASP A 478 24.49 10.35 -17.10
N LEU A 479 24.90 11.57 -17.43
CA LEU A 479 24.01 12.60 -17.97
C LEU A 479 23.50 12.25 -19.38
N GLU A 480 24.19 11.38 -20.12
CA GLU A 480 23.74 10.92 -21.44
C GLU A 480 22.62 9.87 -21.32
N ARG A 481 22.51 9.20 -20.16
CA ARG A 481 21.47 8.22 -19.85
C ARG A 481 20.40 8.74 -18.89
N CYS A 482 20.64 9.90 -18.28
CA CYS A 482 19.73 10.48 -17.29
C CYS A 482 18.47 11.01 -17.96
N ILE A 483 17.31 10.48 -17.57
CA ILE A 483 16.01 10.92 -18.06
C ILE A 483 15.33 11.94 -17.12
N GLY A 484 16.00 12.36 -16.05
CA GLY A 484 15.45 13.32 -15.09
C GLY A 484 14.27 12.79 -14.26
N CYS A 485 14.12 11.47 -14.12
CA CYS A 485 13.02 10.87 -13.36
C CYS A 485 13.19 10.95 -11.83
N HIS A 486 14.26 11.57 -11.35
CA HIS A 486 14.63 11.68 -9.93
C HIS A 486 14.80 10.34 -9.17
N ALA A 487 14.68 9.18 -9.83
CA ALA A 487 14.80 7.87 -9.17
C ALA A 487 16.11 7.70 -8.39
N CYS A 488 17.24 8.12 -8.97
CA CYS A 488 18.54 8.07 -8.29
C CYS A 488 18.62 9.00 -7.08
N THR A 489 18.00 10.18 -7.15
CA THR A 489 17.95 11.14 -6.04
C THR A 489 17.04 10.64 -4.92
N ASN A 490 15.87 10.11 -5.26
CA ASN A 490 14.93 9.54 -4.31
C ASN A 490 15.56 8.36 -3.55
N VAL A 491 16.24 7.45 -4.26
CA VAL A 491 16.98 6.34 -3.63
C VAL A 491 18.12 6.89 -2.76
N CYS A 492 18.85 7.91 -3.20
CA CYS A 492 19.91 8.50 -2.39
C CYS A 492 19.39 9.11 -1.08
N LYS A 493 18.33 9.92 -1.14
CA LYS A 493 17.66 10.50 0.04
C LYS A 493 17.15 9.41 0.98
N ALA A 494 16.48 8.41 0.41
CA ALA A 494 15.95 7.27 1.13
C ALA A 494 17.06 6.51 1.90
N GLU A 495 18.10 6.06 1.21
CA GLU A 495 19.18 5.25 1.79
C GLU A 495 20.01 6.00 2.83
N ASN A 496 20.21 7.30 2.63
CA ASN A 496 21.15 8.09 3.44
C ASN A 496 20.46 9.01 4.46
N ASN A 497 19.13 9.03 4.51
CA ASN A 497 18.33 9.93 5.34
C ASN A 497 18.81 11.40 5.23
N VAL A 498 19.15 11.81 4.01
CA VAL A 498 19.63 13.16 3.69
C VAL A 498 18.47 14.02 3.20
N PRO A 499 18.41 15.32 3.59
CA PRO A 499 17.33 16.24 3.25
C PRO A 499 17.03 16.32 1.75
#